data_AF-A0A7K0FRR6-F1
#
_entry.id   AF-A0A7K0FRR6-F1
#
_cell.length_a   1.000
_cell.length_b   1.000
_cell.length_c   1.000
_cell.angle_alpha   90.00
_cell.angle_beta   90.00
_cell.angle_gamma   90.00
#
_symmetry.space_group_name_H-M   'P 1'
#
loop_
_entity.id
_entity.type
_entity.pdbx_description
1 polymer ?
#
loop_
_entity_poly.entity_id
_entity_poly.type
_entity_poly.pdbx_seq_one_letter_code
_entity_poly.pdbx_strand_id
1 'polypeptide(L)'
;MKVNILNNIFLVLIALFFTTACGTKRIVSNTGSVAVEKKVKFNLADIKKKGFSFETLAAKAKASFDIAGKSQDLNLNIRIKKGEIIWLSVTAFAGVEVARLYVTPDSVKFINRLNSEYALKPFNFIHRFTSSAISYQELEALFTGNVLPFSLVNGSSKITEENKLFYLSGNYENLHFKHQFNEVLQLLKLELKDALAEQQLEASYQDYRPLSGRDFPYQVQLSSSIENQKVSLNLNYQTIQLQVQQDYPFNIPKRYTLIE
;
A
#
# COMPACT_ATOMS: atom_id res chain seq x y z
N MET A 1 40.27 53.36 -51.20
CA MET A 1 40.01 52.79 -49.87
C MET A 1 38.54 53.02 -49.53
N LYS A 2 37.71 51.97 -49.61
CA LYS A 2 36.27 52.04 -49.31
C LYS A 2 36.07 51.64 -47.85
N VAL A 3 35.59 52.57 -47.03
CA VAL A 3 35.28 52.33 -45.62
C VAL A 3 33.97 51.53 -45.54
N ASN A 4 34.01 50.39 -44.84
CA ASN A 4 32.90 49.43 -44.72
C ASN A 4 31.81 49.97 -43.77
N ILE A 5 30.80 50.61 -44.34
CA ILE A 5 29.66 51.21 -43.63
C ILE A 5 28.79 50.16 -42.89
N LEU A 6 28.87 48.88 -43.26
CA LEU A 6 28.12 47.81 -42.60
C LEU A 6 28.57 47.50 -41.15
N ASN A 7 29.82 47.77 -40.78
CA ASN A 7 30.32 47.47 -39.42
C ASN A 7 29.85 48.49 -38.37
N ASN A 8 29.50 49.71 -38.78
CA ASN A 8 28.95 50.74 -37.88
C ASN A 8 27.44 50.59 -37.64
N ILE A 9 26.70 49.92 -38.54
CA ILE A 9 25.26 49.66 -38.35
C ILE A 9 25.06 48.52 -37.33
N PHE A 10 25.97 47.54 -37.29
CA PHE A 10 25.93 46.44 -36.33
C PHE A 10 26.21 46.90 -34.88
N LEU A 11 27.07 47.91 -34.69
CA LEU A 11 27.36 48.50 -33.37
C LEU A 11 26.22 49.40 -32.83
N VAL A 12 25.41 49.99 -33.71
CA VAL A 12 24.24 50.80 -33.29
C VAL A 12 23.03 49.93 -32.93
N LEU A 13 22.87 48.75 -33.56
CA LEU A 13 21.79 47.80 -33.26
C LEU A 13 21.98 47.05 -31.92
N ILE A 14 23.21 46.87 -31.45
CA ILE A 14 23.51 46.25 -30.14
C ILE A 14 23.34 47.24 -28.97
N ALA A 15 23.44 48.56 -29.23
CA ALA A 15 23.24 49.60 -28.22
C ALA A 15 21.76 49.87 -27.89
N LEU A 16 20.81 49.43 -28.73
CA LEU A 16 19.37 49.68 -28.54
C LEU A 16 18.64 48.62 -27.70
N PHE A 17 19.32 47.56 -27.24
CA PHE A 17 18.71 46.45 -26.49
C PHE A 17 18.81 46.56 -24.95
N PHE A 18 19.29 47.67 -24.41
CA PHE A 18 19.52 47.83 -22.96
C PHE A 18 18.57 48.80 -22.21
N THR A 19 17.34 49.02 -22.69
CA THR A 19 16.36 49.84 -21.93
C THR A 19 14.97 49.21 -21.84
N THR A 20 14.87 48.13 -21.04
CA THR A 20 13.61 47.76 -20.37
C THR A 20 13.88 47.46 -18.90
N ALA A 21 14.18 48.51 -18.13
CA ALA A 21 14.12 48.48 -16.67
C ALA A 21 12.67 48.70 -16.24
N CYS A 22 11.90 47.62 -16.14
CA CYS A 22 10.60 47.66 -15.48
C CYS A 22 10.86 47.62 -13.97
N GLY A 23 10.72 48.77 -13.31
CA GLY A 23 10.85 48.87 -11.86
C GLY A 23 9.72 48.10 -11.15
N THR A 24 10.05 46.97 -10.55
CA THR A 24 9.13 46.28 -9.62
C THR A 24 9.00 47.12 -8.35
N LYS A 25 7.85 47.76 -8.18
CA LYS A 25 7.43 48.38 -6.91
C LYS A 25 7.51 47.32 -5.81
N ARG A 26 8.47 47.45 -4.89
CA ARG A 26 8.45 46.69 -3.63
C ARG A 26 7.30 47.22 -2.79
N ILE A 27 6.19 46.47 -2.75
CA ILE A 27 5.18 46.63 -1.72
C ILE A 27 5.76 46.02 -0.45
N VAL A 28 6.11 46.89 0.50
CA VAL A 28 6.39 46.51 1.88
C VAL A 28 5.05 46.18 2.53
N SER A 29 4.70 44.90 2.58
CA SER A 29 3.66 44.40 3.48
C SER A 29 4.32 43.99 4.77
N ASN A 30 4.41 44.96 5.69
CA ASN A 30 4.68 44.68 7.09
C ASN A 30 3.36 44.22 7.73
N THR A 31 3.06 42.94 7.58
CA THR A 31 2.07 42.23 8.41
C THR A 31 2.78 41.00 8.91
N GLY A 32 3.02 40.93 10.21
CA GLY A 32 3.69 39.80 10.84
C GLY A 32 3.11 38.49 10.35
N SER A 33 3.94 37.70 9.67
CA SER A 33 3.65 36.32 9.34
C SER A 33 3.64 35.51 10.64
N VAL A 34 2.56 35.61 11.40
CA VAL A 34 2.11 34.44 12.13
C VAL A 34 1.54 33.53 11.06
N ALA A 35 2.39 32.65 10.51
CA ALA A 35 1.89 31.44 9.91
C ALA A 35 1.08 30.76 11.00
N VAL A 36 -0.23 30.99 11.00
CA VAL A 36 -1.16 30.15 11.71
C VAL A 36 -1.00 28.82 11.02
N GLU A 37 -0.16 27.94 11.59
CA GLU A 37 -0.24 26.51 11.32
C GLU A 37 -1.69 26.15 11.59
N LYS A 38 -2.47 26.11 10.52
CA LYS A 38 -3.85 25.66 10.56
C LYS A 38 -3.71 24.20 10.92
N LYS A 39 -3.81 23.85 12.20
CA LYS A 39 -3.86 22.46 12.66
C LYS A 39 -4.97 21.80 11.86
N VAL A 40 -4.61 21.04 10.83
CA VAL A 40 -5.56 20.34 10.00
C VAL A 40 -6.09 19.22 10.89
N LYS A 41 -7.20 19.49 11.57
CA LYS A 41 -7.90 18.46 12.34
C LYS A 41 -8.56 17.52 11.33
N PHE A 42 -7.85 16.46 10.98
CA PHE A 42 -8.44 15.37 10.22
C PHE A 42 -9.52 14.67 11.05
N ASN A 43 -10.61 14.31 10.39
CA ASN A 43 -11.67 13.48 10.95
C ASN A 43 -11.75 12.14 10.22
N LEU A 44 -12.64 11.27 10.70
CA LEU A 44 -12.83 9.94 10.13
C LEU A 44 -13.31 9.96 8.67
N ALA A 45 -14.07 10.99 8.26
CA ALA A 45 -14.51 11.15 6.88
C ALA A 45 -13.35 11.49 5.94
N ASP A 46 -12.37 12.27 6.40
CA ASP A 46 -11.16 12.58 5.64
C ASP A 46 -10.33 11.32 5.37
N ILE A 47 -10.17 10.46 6.40
CA ILE A 47 -9.51 9.16 6.29
C ILE A 47 -10.25 8.26 5.29
N LYS A 48 -11.58 8.14 5.41
CA LYS A 48 -12.42 7.36 4.48
C LYS A 48 -12.24 7.82 3.03
N LYS A 49 -12.22 9.14 2.80
CA LYS A 49 -12.09 9.74 1.46
C LYS A 49 -10.73 9.46 0.82
N LYS A 50 -9.69 9.23 1.64
CA LYS A 50 -8.32 8.94 1.19
C LYS A 50 -8.11 7.49 0.78
N GLY A 51 -9.01 6.59 1.18
CA GLY A 51 -8.98 5.18 0.77
C GLY A 51 -8.83 5.00 -0.74
N PHE A 52 -8.02 4.01 -1.10
CA PHE A 52 -7.77 3.58 -2.46
C PHE A 52 -8.93 2.73 -2.97
N SER A 53 -9.49 3.08 -4.13
CA SER A 53 -10.61 2.39 -4.74
C SER A 53 -10.20 1.77 -6.07
N PHE A 54 -10.63 0.53 -6.29
CA PHE A 54 -10.39 -0.25 -7.50
C PHE A 54 -11.51 -1.30 -7.65
N GLU A 55 -11.71 -1.79 -8.88
CA GLU A 55 -12.52 -2.99 -9.14
C GLU A 55 -11.63 -4.21 -9.29
N THR A 56 -10.60 -4.09 -10.12
CA THR A 56 -9.55 -5.09 -10.29
C THR A 56 -8.16 -4.47 -10.13
N LEU A 57 -7.24 -5.23 -9.55
CA LEU A 57 -5.83 -4.87 -9.40
C LEU A 57 -4.97 -6.03 -9.88
N ALA A 58 -4.06 -5.81 -10.81
CA ALA A 58 -3.05 -6.76 -11.26
C ALA A 58 -1.67 -6.19 -10.93
N ALA A 59 -0.87 -6.94 -10.18
CA ALA A 59 0.46 -6.51 -9.78
C ALA A 59 1.50 -7.60 -9.95
N LYS A 60 2.74 -7.17 -10.17
CA LYS A 60 3.94 -8.02 -10.03
C LYS A 60 4.73 -7.51 -8.84
N ALA A 61 5.18 -8.40 -7.98
CA ALA A 61 5.97 -8.03 -6.82
C ALA A 61 7.18 -8.96 -6.65
N LYS A 62 8.30 -8.39 -6.20
CA LYS A 62 9.32 -9.18 -5.51
C LYS A 62 8.86 -9.33 -4.07
N ALA A 63 8.96 -10.53 -3.53
CA ALA A 63 8.54 -10.81 -2.17
C ALA A 63 9.64 -11.54 -1.39
N SER A 64 9.70 -11.29 -0.08
CA SER A 64 10.46 -12.10 0.85
C SER A 64 9.49 -12.63 1.90
N PHE A 65 9.40 -13.95 2.01
CA PHE A 65 8.54 -14.63 2.98
C PHE A 65 9.41 -15.33 4.02
N ASP A 66 9.21 -15.02 5.29
CA ASP A 66 9.90 -15.67 6.40
C ASP A 66 8.87 -16.38 7.29
N ILE A 67 9.16 -17.64 7.61
CA ILE A 67 8.45 -18.39 8.65
C ILE A 67 9.48 -19.01 9.59
N ALA A 68 9.37 -18.68 10.89
CA ALA A 68 10.26 -19.18 11.93
C ALA A 68 11.76 -19.01 11.61
N GLY A 69 12.15 -17.89 10.99
CA GLY A 69 13.53 -17.56 10.63
C GLY A 69 14.03 -18.20 9.33
N LYS A 70 13.16 -18.91 8.60
CA LYS A 70 13.47 -19.44 7.27
C LYS A 70 12.89 -18.50 6.22
N SER A 71 13.75 -17.64 5.68
CA SER A 71 13.40 -16.69 4.63
C SER A 71 13.55 -17.28 3.23
N GLN A 72 12.62 -16.95 2.34
CA GLN A 72 12.65 -17.27 0.92
C GLN A 72 12.26 -16.05 0.08
N ASP A 73 13.07 -15.74 -0.91
CA ASP A 73 12.77 -14.72 -1.91
C ASP A 73 11.97 -15.33 -3.07
N LEU A 74 10.89 -14.65 -3.44
CA LEU A 74 9.86 -15.12 -4.36
C LEU A 74 9.48 -14.02 -5.35
N ASN A 75 8.99 -14.40 -6.52
CA ASN A 75 8.31 -13.48 -7.44
C ASN A 75 6.81 -13.77 -7.43
N LEU A 76 6.00 -12.75 -7.20
CA LEU A 76 4.54 -12.88 -7.11
C LEU A 76 3.86 -12.19 -8.30
N ASN A 77 2.92 -12.89 -8.92
CA ASN A 77 1.85 -12.27 -9.70
C ASN A 77 0.60 -12.22 -8.83
N ILE A 78 0.12 -11.01 -8.55
CA ILE A 78 -0.99 -10.74 -7.63
C ILE A 78 -2.16 -10.22 -8.45
N ARG A 79 -3.33 -10.80 -8.27
CA ARG A 79 -4.58 -10.36 -8.90
C ARG A 79 -5.65 -10.25 -7.83
N ILE A 80 -6.32 -9.11 -7.74
CA ILE A 80 -7.40 -8.88 -6.79
C ILE A 80 -8.62 -8.41 -7.56
N LYS A 81 -9.75 -9.08 -7.38
CA LYS A 81 -11.08 -8.56 -7.70
C LYS A 81 -11.76 -8.21 -6.40
N LYS A 82 -12.09 -6.93 -6.23
CA LYS A 82 -12.59 -6.39 -4.97
C LYS A 82 -13.82 -7.16 -4.50
N GLY A 83 -13.79 -7.62 -3.25
CA GLY A 83 -14.89 -8.35 -2.62
C GLY A 83 -15.07 -9.80 -3.09
N GLU A 84 -14.28 -10.29 -4.04
CA GLU A 84 -14.52 -11.58 -4.69
C GLU A 84 -13.32 -12.52 -4.63
N ILE A 85 -12.12 -12.06 -5.01
CA ILE A 85 -10.95 -12.93 -5.07
C ILE A 85 -9.61 -12.21 -4.90
N ILE A 86 -8.74 -12.79 -4.08
CA ILE A 86 -7.29 -12.57 -4.10
C ILE A 86 -6.64 -13.83 -4.69
N TRP A 87 -5.94 -13.67 -5.79
CA TRP A 87 -5.24 -14.73 -6.51
C TRP A 87 -3.75 -14.40 -6.57
N LEU A 88 -2.92 -15.32 -6.07
CA LEU A 88 -1.48 -15.16 -6.03
C LEU A 88 -0.83 -16.33 -6.78
N SER A 89 0.04 -16.06 -7.73
CA SER A 89 0.94 -17.05 -8.32
C SER A 89 2.37 -16.76 -7.88
N VAL A 90 2.96 -17.74 -7.20
CA VAL A 90 4.35 -17.71 -6.76
C VAL A 90 5.19 -18.37 -7.83
N THR A 91 6.14 -17.62 -8.36
CA THR A 91 7.07 -18.08 -9.41
C THR A 91 8.49 -18.09 -8.89
N ALA A 92 9.23 -19.14 -9.26
CA ALA A 92 10.64 -19.32 -8.94
C ALA A 92 11.50 -19.17 -10.21
N PHE A 93 12.69 -19.79 -10.21
CA PHE A 93 13.67 -19.73 -11.30
C PHE A 93 13.04 -19.91 -12.69
N ALA A 94 13.46 -19.07 -13.65
CA ALA A 94 12.96 -19.03 -15.02
C ALA A 94 11.44 -18.80 -15.20
N GLY A 95 10.75 -18.26 -14.18
CA GLY A 95 9.33 -17.90 -14.28
C GLY A 95 8.35 -19.06 -14.11
N VAL A 96 8.84 -20.22 -13.64
CA VAL A 96 8.00 -21.39 -13.38
C VAL A 96 7.17 -21.16 -12.12
N GLU A 97 5.85 -21.37 -12.21
CA GLU A 97 4.96 -21.34 -11.05
C GLU A 97 5.26 -22.52 -10.12
N VAL A 98 5.51 -22.23 -8.84
CA VAL A 98 5.81 -23.23 -7.80
C VAL A 98 4.69 -23.34 -6.78
N ALA A 99 3.93 -22.26 -6.57
CA ALA A 99 2.75 -22.29 -5.73
C ALA A 99 1.67 -21.33 -6.25
N ARG A 100 0.42 -21.60 -5.89
CA ARG A 100 -0.72 -20.74 -6.19
C ARG A 100 -1.62 -20.63 -4.97
N LEU A 101 -2.05 -19.42 -4.64
CA LEU A 101 -3.07 -19.14 -3.65
C LEU A 101 -4.32 -18.58 -4.34
N TYR A 102 -5.48 -19.02 -3.88
CA TYR A 102 -6.80 -18.59 -4.33
C TYR A 102 -7.65 -18.37 -3.09
N VAL A 103 -7.89 -17.11 -2.75
CA VAL A 103 -8.62 -16.71 -1.55
C VAL A 103 -9.92 -16.05 -1.99
N THR A 104 -11.04 -16.51 -1.45
CA THR A 104 -12.38 -15.94 -1.59
C THR A 104 -12.91 -15.59 -0.20
N PRO A 105 -14.06 -14.89 -0.10
CA PRO A 105 -14.66 -14.58 1.20
C PRO A 105 -14.93 -15.79 2.10
N ASP A 106 -15.10 -16.97 1.52
CA ASP A 106 -15.47 -18.21 2.20
C ASP A 106 -14.33 -19.24 2.29
N SER A 107 -13.28 -19.12 1.47
CA SER A 107 -12.27 -20.18 1.35
C SER A 107 -10.86 -19.69 1.05
N VAL A 108 -9.89 -20.50 1.48
CA VAL A 108 -8.49 -20.41 1.07
C VAL A 108 -8.13 -21.73 0.39
N LYS A 109 -7.68 -21.65 -0.86
CA LYS A 109 -7.22 -22.81 -1.61
C LYS A 109 -5.77 -22.56 -2.03
N PHE A 110 -4.91 -23.55 -1.86
CA PHE A 110 -3.55 -23.46 -2.37
C PHE A 110 -3.12 -24.71 -3.12
N ILE A 111 -2.20 -24.52 -4.06
CA ILE A 111 -1.52 -25.58 -4.79
C ILE A 111 -0.03 -25.40 -4.57
N ASN A 112 0.65 -26.45 -4.11
CA ASN A 112 2.10 -26.56 -4.07
C ASN A 112 2.55 -27.49 -5.21
N ARG A 113 3.15 -26.91 -6.25
CA ARG A 113 3.56 -27.66 -7.44
C ARG A 113 4.88 -28.41 -7.28
N LEU A 114 5.68 -28.02 -6.30
CA LEU A 114 6.95 -28.69 -6.00
C LEU A 114 6.69 -30.08 -5.43
N ASN A 115 5.72 -30.18 -4.51
CA ASN A 115 5.37 -31.44 -3.86
C ASN A 115 4.16 -32.15 -4.50
N SER A 116 3.54 -31.54 -5.51
CA SER A 116 2.26 -32.01 -6.06
C SER A 116 1.17 -32.14 -5.00
N GLU A 117 1.02 -31.10 -4.17
CA GLU A 117 0.06 -31.05 -3.07
C GLU A 117 -0.92 -29.90 -3.27
N TYR A 118 -2.09 -30.01 -2.65
CA TYR A 118 -3.03 -28.91 -2.57
C TYR A 118 -3.81 -28.96 -1.26
N ALA A 119 -4.30 -27.82 -0.79
CA ALA A 119 -5.26 -27.79 0.31
C ALA A 119 -6.46 -26.93 -0.04
N LEU A 120 -7.59 -27.29 0.56
CA LEU A 120 -8.84 -26.58 0.52
C LEU A 120 -9.24 -26.29 1.97
N LYS A 121 -9.29 -25.01 2.33
CA LYS A 121 -9.54 -24.57 3.69
C LYS A 121 -10.68 -23.56 3.75
N PRO A 122 -11.47 -23.53 4.84
CA PRO A 122 -12.33 -22.40 5.13
C PRO A 122 -11.51 -21.11 5.28
N PHE A 123 -12.15 -19.96 5.06
CA PHE A 123 -11.47 -18.65 5.16
C PHE A 123 -10.76 -18.45 6.52
N ASN A 124 -11.39 -18.91 7.62
CA ASN A 124 -10.83 -18.80 8.98
C ASN A 124 -9.48 -19.49 9.17
N PHE A 125 -9.00 -20.28 8.21
CA PHE A 125 -7.63 -20.80 8.23
C PHE A 125 -6.57 -19.69 8.27
N ILE A 126 -6.83 -18.51 7.70
CA ILE A 126 -5.89 -17.38 7.79
C ILE A 126 -5.68 -16.91 9.23
N HIS A 127 -6.64 -17.16 10.13
CA HIS A 127 -6.57 -16.75 11.53
C HIS A 127 -5.49 -17.50 12.32
N ARG A 128 -4.87 -18.52 11.71
CA ARG A 128 -3.62 -19.12 12.22
C ARG A 128 -2.40 -18.20 12.04
N PHE A 129 -2.54 -17.14 11.26
CA PHE A 129 -1.50 -16.17 10.95
C PHE A 129 -1.98 -14.72 11.16
N THR A 130 -3.27 -14.51 11.42
CA THR A 130 -3.90 -13.19 11.62
C THR A 130 -4.93 -13.27 12.75
N SER A 131 -5.50 -12.16 13.21
CA SER A 131 -6.58 -12.23 14.22
C SER A 131 -7.90 -12.72 13.61
N SER A 132 -8.80 -13.24 14.45
CA SER A 132 -10.17 -13.61 14.07
C SER A 132 -10.99 -12.47 13.47
N ALA A 133 -10.68 -11.22 13.83
CA ALA A 133 -11.32 -10.03 13.28
C ALA A 133 -10.92 -9.70 11.83
N ILE A 134 -9.90 -10.37 11.27
CA ILE A 134 -9.55 -10.18 9.86
C ILE A 134 -10.56 -10.94 9.02
N SER A 135 -11.50 -10.22 8.40
CA SER A 135 -12.33 -10.76 7.34
C SER A 135 -11.64 -10.61 5.98
N TYR A 136 -12.31 -11.04 4.91
CA TYR A 136 -11.76 -10.96 3.56
C TYR A 136 -11.49 -9.50 3.15
N GLN A 137 -12.38 -8.57 3.52
CA GLN A 137 -12.21 -7.15 3.22
C GLN A 137 -11.01 -6.53 3.95
N GLU A 138 -10.74 -6.95 5.19
CA GLU A 138 -9.53 -6.55 5.92
C GLU A 138 -8.28 -7.12 5.26
N LEU A 139 -8.32 -8.37 4.80
CA LEU A 139 -7.20 -8.97 4.07
C LEU A 139 -6.89 -8.18 2.79
N GLU A 140 -7.91 -7.82 2.00
CA GLU A 140 -7.75 -6.93 0.85
C GLU A 140 -7.15 -5.57 1.23
N ALA A 141 -7.59 -4.99 2.35
CA ALA A 141 -7.08 -3.73 2.85
C ALA A 141 -5.59 -3.82 3.21
N LEU A 142 -5.15 -4.93 3.82
CA LEU A 142 -3.74 -5.20 4.14
C LEU A 142 -2.84 -5.23 2.88
N PHE A 143 -3.29 -5.84 1.79
CA PHE A 143 -2.52 -5.87 0.54
C PHE A 143 -2.43 -4.51 -0.16
N THR A 144 -3.40 -3.62 0.10
CA THR A 144 -3.57 -2.36 -0.63
C THR A 144 -3.23 -1.11 0.19
N GLY A 145 -2.86 -1.26 1.46
CA GLY A 145 -2.60 -0.14 2.36
C GLY A 145 -3.84 0.69 2.70
N ASN A 146 -5.02 0.09 2.57
CA ASN A 146 -6.26 0.71 3.00
C ASN A 146 -6.45 0.56 4.51
N VAL A 147 -7.17 1.52 5.09
CA VAL A 147 -7.58 1.46 6.50
C VAL A 147 -8.58 0.32 6.69
N LEU A 148 -8.45 -0.43 7.79
CA LEU A 148 -9.29 -1.59 8.04
C LEU A 148 -10.77 -1.17 8.18
N PRO A 149 -11.72 -1.77 7.44
CA PRO A 149 -13.12 -1.37 7.46
C PRO A 149 -13.74 -1.29 8.85
N PHE A 150 -13.49 -2.27 9.73
CA PHE A 150 -14.02 -2.25 11.10
C PHE A 150 -13.56 -1.04 11.93
N SER A 151 -12.38 -0.48 11.64
CA SER A 151 -11.83 0.68 12.35
C SER A 151 -12.45 2.02 11.89
N LEU A 152 -13.23 1.99 10.81
CA LEU A 152 -13.88 3.15 10.22
C LEU A 152 -15.35 3.31 10.68
N VAL A 153 -15.82 2.46 11.60
CA VAL A 153 -17.15 2.59 12.20
C VAL A 153 -17.18 3.79 13.17
N ASN A 154 -18.25 4.59 13.15
CA ASN A 154 -18.34 5.74 14.03
C ASN A 154 -18.45 5.30 15.50
N GLY A 155 -17.66 5.92 16.38
CA GLY A 155 -17.70 5.69 17.82
C GLY A 155 -16.81 4.56 18.34
N SER A 156 -16.21 3.73 17.47
CA SER A 156 -15.26 2.68 17.87
C SER A 156 -13.81 3.16 17.95
N SER A 157 -13.54 4.40 17.52
CA SER A 157 -12.19 4.89 17.25
C SER A 157 -11.96 6.30 17.77
N LYS A 158 -10.75 6.56 18.26
CA LYS A 158 -10.25 7.88 18.64
C LYS A 158 -9.20 8.33 17.61
N ILE A 159 -9.24 9.61 17.26
CA ILE A 159 -8.18 10.24 16.46
C ILE A 159 -7.34 11.12 17.38
N THR A 160 -6.03 10.90 17.37
CA THR A 160 -5.05 11.75 18.06
C THR A 160 -3.95 12.21 17.11
N GLU A 161 -3.26 13.28 17.48
CA GLU A 161 -2.14 13.83 16.73
C GLU A 161 -0.94 13.94 17.68
N GLU A 162 0.21 13.44 17.25
CA GLU A 162 1.47 13.51 18.00
C GLU A 162 2.63 13.61 16.99
N ASN A 163 3.55 14.57 17.18
CA ASN A 163 4.73 14.76 16.33
C ASN A 163 4.43 14.79 14.82
N LYS A 164 3.35 15.49 14.42
CA LYS A 164 2.85 15.60 13.03
C LYS A 164 2.35 14.27 12.42
N LEU A 165 2.20 13.24 13.23
CA LEU A 165 1.58 11.97 12.86
C LEU A 165 0.17 11.92 13.42
N PHE A 166 -0.73 11.31 12.66
CA PHE A 166 -2.12 11.09 13.05
C PHE A 166 -2.33 9.62 13.40
N TYR A 167 -3.11 9.37 14.43
CA TYR A 167 -3.37 8.02 14.91
C TYR A 167 -4.87 7.77 14.99
N LEU A 168 -5.34 6.70 14.34
CA LEU A 168 -6.70 6.16 14.50
C LEU A 168 -6.59 4.88 15.32
N SER A 169 -7.02 4.92 16.57
CA SER A 169 -6.92 3.78 17.49
C SER A 169 -8.23 3.48 18.19
N GLY A 170 -8.41 2.24 18.60
CA GLY A 170 -9.63 1.77 19.24
C GLY A 170 -9.58 0.27 19.53
N ASN A 171 -10.73 -0.28 19.88
CA ASN A 171 -10.90 -1.71 20.08
C ASN A 171 -12.04 -2.21 19.20
N TYR A 172 -11.85 -3.39 18.60
CA TYR A 172 -12.90 -4.14 17.94
C TYR A 172 -12.96 -5.51 18.60
N GLU A 173 -14.00 -5.74 19.41
CA GLU A 173 -14.05 -6.86 20.36
C GLU A 173 -12.79 -6.86 21.27
N ASN A 174 -11.98 -7.92 21.22
CA ASN A 174 -10.73 -8.05 22.00
C ASN A 174 -9.49 -7.53 21.27
N LEU A 175 -9.65 -7.07 20.02
CA LEU A 175 -8.54 -6.63 19.18
C LEU A 175 -8.31 -5.13 19.35
N HIS A 176 -7.17 -4.76 19.92
CA HIS A 176 -6.70 -3.38 19.90
C HIS A 176 -6.11 -3.06 18.52
N PHE A 177 -6.54 -1.97 17.90
CA PHE A 177 -5.98 -1.50 16.63
C PHE A 177 -5.39 -0.09 16.77
N LYS A 178 -4.33 0.17 16.03
CA LYS A 178 -3.72 1.49 15.89
C LYS A 178 -3.20 1.68 14.46
N HIS A 179 -3.81 2.59 13.73
CA HIS A 179 -3.32 3.06 12.43
C HIS A 179 -2.54 4.35 12.64
N GLN A 180 -1.38 4.47 12.01
CA GLN A 180 -0.54 5.67 11.99
C GLN A 180 -0.51 6.24 10.58
N PHE A 181 -0.73 7.55 10.45
CA PHE A 181 -0.73 8.27 9.18
C PHE A 181 0.23 9.45 9.21
N ASN A 182 0.70 9.86 8.04
CA ASN A 182 1.42 11.14 7.86
C ASN A 182 0.46 12.33 7.66
N GLU A 183 1.03 13.52 7.47
CA GLU A 183 0.31 14.79 7.27
C GLU A 183 -0.62 14.82 6.03
N VAL A 184 -0.43 13.91 5.07
CA VAL A 184 -1.28 13.81 3.87
C VAL A 184 -2.25 12.63 3.91
N LEU A 185 -2.38 11.99 5.09
CA LEU A 185 -3.22 10.83 5.37
C LEU A 185 -2.85 9.55 4.59
N GLN A 186 -1.57 9.37 4.24
CA GLN A 186 -1.07 8.06 3.82
C GLN A 186 -0.88 7.20 5.07
N LEU A 187 -1.38 5.96 5.03
CA LEU A 187 -1.20 4.99 6.10
C LEU A 187 0.28 4.59 6.14
N LEU A 188 0.97 4.75 7.27
CA LEU A 188 2.38 4.37 7.43
C LEU A 188 2.52 3.04 8.15
N LYS A 189 1.70 2.83 9.18
CA LYS A 189 1.75 1.65 10.04
C LYS A 189 0.36 1.27 10.51
N LEU A 190 0.12 -0.03 10.61
CA LEU A 190 -0.99 -0.64 11.32
C LEU A 190 -0.40 -1.56 12.38
N GLU A 191 -0.93 -1.47 13.60
CA GLU A 191 -0.67 -2.41 14.69
C GLU A 191 -2.01 -3.00 15.14
N LEU A 192 -2.06 -4.32 15.23
CA LEU A 192 -3.17 -5.10 15.76
C LEU A 192 -2.65 -5.97 16.90
N LYS A 193 -3.28 -5.91 18.07
CA LYS A 193 -2.90 -6.70 19.23
C LYS A 193 -4.14 -7.35 19.84
N ASP A 194 -4.16 -8.68 19.84
CA ASP A 194 -5.13 -9.49 20.56
C ASP A 194 -4.46 -10.01 21.82
N ALA A 195 -4.85 -9.44 22.97
CA ALA A 195 -4.26 -9.80 24.25
C ALA A 195 -4.72 -11.17 24.75
N LEU A 196 -5.89 -11.66 24.32
CA LEU A 196 -6.40 -12.96 24.75
C LEU A 196 -5.76 -14.10 23.96
N ALA A 197 -5.54 -13.88 22.67
CA ALA A 197 -4.89 -14.86 21.79
C ALA A 197 -3.35 -14.76 21.79
N GLU A 198 -2.76 -13.87 22.59
CA GLU A 198 -1.32 -13.54 22.59
C GLU A 198 -0.77 -13.33 21.18
N GLN A 199 -1.54 -12.59 20.38
CA GLN A 199 -1.31 -12.43 18.96
C GLN A 199 -1.10 -10.95 18.60
N GLN A 200 -0.13 -10.70 17.72
CA GLN A 200 0.12 -9.39 17.17
C GLN A 200 0.32 -9.47 15.66
N LEU A 201 -0.28 -8.52 14.93
CA LEU A 201 -0.04 -8.30 13.51
C LEU A 201 0.39 -6.84 13.32
N GLU A 202 1.47 -6.63 12.58
CA GLU A 202 1.87 -5.31 12.12
C GLU A 202 1.90 -5.26 10.60
N ALA A 203 1.49 -4.12 10.05
CA ALA A 203 1.71 -3.79 8.66
C ALA A 203 2.43 -2.45 8.54
N SER A 204 3.41 -2.35 7.63
CA SER A 204 4.06 -1.08 7.28
C SER A 204 3.94 -0.82 5.79
N TYR A 205 3.76 0.45 5.44
CA TYR A 205 3.50 0.88 4.07
C TYR A 205 4.42 2.04 3.72
N GLN A 206 5.18 1.89 2.65
CA GLN A 206 6.22 2.84 2.26
C GLN A 206 6.21 3.02 0.73
N ASP A 207 7.00 4.00 0.27
CA ASP A 207 7.19 4.27 -1.16
C ASP A 207 5.84 4.52 -1.86
N TYR A 208 5.07 5.47 -1.32
CA TYR A 208 3.81 5.88 -1.92
C TYR A 208 4.05 6.57 -3.26
N ARG A 209 3.37 6.10 -4.30
CA ARG A 209 3.46 6.67 -5.66
C ARG A 209 2.09 6.95 -6.23
N PRO A 210 1.95 7.96 -7.10
CA PRO A 210 0.70 8.21 -7.81
C PRO A 210 0.29 7.00 -8.68
N LEU A 211 -0.96 6.58 -8.54
CA LEU A 211 -1.59 5.51 -9.31
C LEU A 211 -3.07 5.87 -9.53
N SER A 212 -3.42 6.18 -10.79
CA SER A 212 -4.78 6.57 -11.18
C SER A 212 -5.40 7.70 -10.34
N GLY A 213 -4.60 8.73 -10.01
CA GLY A 213 -5.07 9.92 -9.29
C GLY A 213 -5.13 9.78 -7.76
N ARG A 214 -4.65 8.66 -7.19
CA ARG A 214 -4.45 8.47 -5.75
C ARG A 214 -3.06 7.91 -5.48
N ASP A 215 -2.61 7.97 -4.24
CA ASP A 215 -1.34 7.35 -3.86
C ASP A 215 -1.55 5.88 -3.49
N PHE A 216 -0.60 5.04 -3.88
CA PHE A 216 -0.56 3.62 -3.54
C PHE A 216 0.82 3.23 -3.00
N PRO A 217 0.92 2.41 -1.92
CA PRO A 217 2.21 2.01 -1.37
C PRO A 217 2.87 0.93 -2.23
N TYR A 218 4.08 1.18 -2.71
CA TYR A 218 4.84 0.19 -3.49
C TYR A 218 5.60 -0.80 -2.61
N GLN A 219 5.72 -0.52 -1.31
CA GLN A 219 6.31 -1.42 -0.32
C GLN A 219 5.32 -1.70 0.79
N VAL A 220 5.02 -2.99 1.00
CA VAL A 220 4.13 -3.48 2.06
C VAL A 220 4.86 -4.54 2.85
N GLN A 221 4.95 -4.37 4.16
CA GLN A 221 5.59 -5.33 5.06
C GLN A 221 4.55 -5.78 6.05
N LEU A 222 4.26 -7.08 6.08
CA LEU A 222 3.35 -7.69 7.03
C LEU A 222 4.16 -8.57 7.97
N SER A 223 3.95 -8.46 9.27
CA SER A 223 4.51 -9.37 10.26
C SER A 223 3.41 -9.81 11.21
N SER A 224 3.46 -11.07 11.59
CA SER A 224 2.55 -11.67 12.56
C SER A 224 3.36 -12.49 13.55
N SER A 225 3.01 -12.37 14.82
CA SER A 225 3.54 -13.19 15.90
C SER A 225 2.39 -13.76 16.70
N ILE A 226 2.39 -15.08 16.83
CA ILE A 226 1.43 -15.83 17.64
C ILE A 226 2.27 -16.78 18.49
N GLU A 227 2.18 -16.65 19.81
CA GLU A 227 3.04 -17.36 20.76
C GLU A 227 4.53 -17.18 20.37
N ASN A 228 5.24 -18.28 20.05
CA ASN A 228 6.65 -18.29 19.63
C ASN A 228 6.85 -18.33 18.11
N GLN A 229 5.78 -18.32 17.32
CA GLN A 229 5.86 -18.38 15.87
C GLN A 229 5.79 -16.99 15.27
N LYS A 230 6.77 -16.66 14.43
CA LYS A 230 6.82 -15.41 13.66
C LYS A 230 6.72 -15.73 12.18
N VAL A 231 5.86 -14.98 11.50
CA VAL A 231 5.69 -15.02 10.05
C VAL A 231 5.81 -13.59 9.54
N SER A 232 6.52 -13.39 8.44
CA SER A 232 6.55 -12.10 7.76
C SER A 232 6.50 -12.23 6.24
N LEU A 233 5.91 -11.21 5.61
CA LEU A 233 5.80 -11.08 4.17
C LEU A 233 6.18 -9.64 3.81
N ASN A 234 7.28 -9.48 3.09
CA ASN A 234 7.69 -8.21 2.53
C ASN A 234 7.38 -8.21 1.03
N LEU A 235 6.60 -7.24 0.56
CA LEU A 235 6.21 -7.06 -0.82
C LEU A 235 6.83 -5.77 -1.36
N ASN A 236 7.49 -5.87 -2.51
CA ASN A 236 7.95 -4.73 -3.30
C ASN A 236 7.32 -4.80 -4.68
N TYR A 237 6.23 -4.06 -4.86
CA TYR A 237 5.50 -3.98 -6.12
C TYR A 237 6.38 -3.36 -7.21
N GLN A 238 6.51 -4.07 -8.32
CA GLN A 238 7.25 -3.63 -9.51
C GLN A 238 6.33 -2.93 -10.50
N THR A 239 5.14 -3.48 -10.70
CA THR A 239 4.13 -2.96 -11.62
C THR A 239 2.75 -3.16 -11.01
N ILE A 240 1.86 -2.18 -11.20
CA ILE A 240 0.46 -2.25 -10.78
C ILE A 240 -0.41 -1.72 -11.92
N GLN A 241 -1.44 -2.47 -12.28
CA GLN A 241 -2.46 -2.11 -13.26
C GLN A 241 -3.83 -2.24 -12.61
N LEU A 242 -4.71 -1.29 -12.89
CA LEU A 242 -6.05 -1.26 -12.33
C LEU A 242 -7.10 -1.35 -13.43
N GLN A 243 -8.29 -1.86 -13.09
CA GLN A 243 -9.43 -1.96 -14.00
C GLN A 243 -9.10 -2.71 -15.30
N VAL A 244 -8.24 -3.74 -15.21
CA VAL A 244 -7.93 -4.64 -16.31
C VAL A 244 -8.75 -5.91 -16.20
N GLN A 245 -9.08 -6.53 -17.33
CA GLN A 245 -9.66 -7.87 -17.32
C GLN A 245 -8.64 -8.88 -16.79
N GLN A 246 -9.12 -9.84 -16.00
CA GLN A 246 -8.29 -10.80 -15.29
C GLN A 246 -8.98 -12.15 -15.26
N ASP A 247 -8.18 -13.19 -15.40
CA ASP A 247 -8.59 -14.56 -15.14
C ASP A 247 -8.06 -15.04 -13.79
N TYR A 248 -8.75 -16.00 -13.18
CA TYR A 248 -8.37 -16.58 -11.89
C TYR A 248 -8.32 -18.11 -11.98
N PRO A 249 -7.43 -18.69 -12.80
CA PRO A 249 -7.42 -20.14 -13.01
C PRO A 249 -7.02 -20.86 -11.72
N PHE A 250 -7.73 -21.94 -11.40
CA PHE A 250 -7.40 -22.84 -10.29
C PHE A 250 -7.76 -24.28 -10.66
N ASN A 251 -6.91 -24.88 -11.50
CA ASN A 251 -7.08 -26.27 -11.90
C ASN A 251 -6.10 -27.16 -11.12
N ILE A 252 -6.65 -28.16 -10.41
CA ILE A 252 -5.89 -29.12 -9.61
C ILE A 252 -5.56 -30.31 -10.52
N PRO A 253 -4.28 -30.61 -10.81
CA PRO A 253 -3.95 -31.77 -11.62
C PRO A 253 -4.30 -33.08 -10.89
N LYS A 254 -4.80 -34.09 -11.62
CA LYS A 254 -5.26 -35.37 -11.05
C LYS A 254 -4.24 -36.10 -10.16
N ARG A 255 -2.95 -35.87 -10.38
CA ARG A 255 -1.84 -36.49 -9.63
C ARG A 255 -1.55 -35.81 -8.28
N TYR A 256 -2.24 -34.72 -7.95
CA TYR A 256 -1.95 -33.94 -6.75
C TYR A 256 -2.69 -34.52 -5.56
N THR A 257 -2.04 -34.49 -4.41
CA THR A 257 -2.57 -35.04 -3.15
C THR A 257 -3.18 -33.92 -2.31
N LEU A 258 -4.38 -34.16 -1.77
CA LEU A 258 -5.00 -33.28 -0.79
C LEU A 258 -4.24 -33.38 0.53
N ILE A 259 -3.86 -32.24 1.11
CA ILE A 259 -3.26 -32.16 2.44
C ILE A 259 -4.20 -31.46 3.42
N GLU A 260 -4.23 -32.00 4.64
CA GLU A 260 -5.04 -31.53 5.77
C GLU A 260 -4.36 -30.42 6.58
#